data_AF-A0A0F4J6J7-F1
#
_entry.id   AF-A0A0F4J6J7-F1
#
_cell.length_a   1.000
_cell.length_b   1.000
_cell.length_c   1.000
_cell.angle_alpha   90.00
_cell.angle_beta   90.00
_cell.angle_gamma   90.00
#
_symmetry.space_group_name_H-M   'P 1'
#
loop_
_entity.id
_entity.type
_entity.pdbx_description
1 polymer ?
#
loop_
_entity_poly.entity_id
_entity_poly.type
_entity_poly.pdbx_seq_one_letter_code
_entity_poly.pdbx_strand_id
1 'polypeptide(L)' 'MLGQLGQETRKLLDEGIAPAQVRAGLDRHRAKGLHPKTLPSLVHEVMNAGASTPTAAHRPWTNPTDVAAAYGGAL' A
#
# COMPACT_ATOMS: atom_id res chain seq x y z
N MET A 1 9.68 -11.53 -20.18
CA MET A 1 9.51 -11.27 -18.73
C MET A 1 10.43 -10.17 -18.21
N LEU A 2 11.74 -10.17 -18.52
CA LEU A 2 12.64 -9.10 -18.03
C LEU A 2 12.26 -7.69 -18.51
N GLY A 3 11.79 -7.54 -19.75
CA GLY A 3 11.36 -6.24 -20.28
C GLY A 3 10.20 -5.62 -19.49
N GLN A 4 9.18 -6.42 -19.15
CA GLN A 4 8.03 -5.98 -18.35
C GLN A 4 8.47 -5.56 -16.94
N LEU A 5 9.38 -6.31 -16.33
CA LEU A 5 9.89 -6.00 -14.99
C LEU A 5 10.67 -4.68 -14.97
N GLY A 6 11.48 -4.42 -16.02
CA GLY A 6 12.19 -3.16 -16.18
C GLY A 6 11.24 -1.97 -16.38
N GLN A 7 10.15 -2.16 -17.13
CA GLN A 7 9.11 -1.13 -17.30
C GLN A 7 8.41 -0.79 -15.99
N GLU A 8 8.00 -1.79 -15.20
CA GLU A 8 7.40 -1.54 -13.88
C GLU A 8 8.39 -0.87 -12.92
N THR A 9 9.66 -1.28 -12.95
CA THR A 9 10.71 -0.65 -12.12
C THR A 9 10.90 0.82 -12.49
N ARG A 10 10.96 1.14 -13.80
CA ARG A 10 11.06 2.52 -14.28
C ARG A 10 9.86 3.35 -13.86
N LYS A 11 8.65 2.81 -14.02
CA LYS A 11 7.41 3.49 -13.63
C LYS A 11 7.41 3.91 -12.15
N LEU A 12 7.84 3.02 -11.25
CA LEU A 12 7.90 3.33 -9.82
C LEU A 12 8.94 4.42 -9.50
N LEU A 13 10.05 4.45 -10.23
CA LEU A 13 11.05 5.51 -10.09
C LEU A 13 10.53 6.84 -10.63
N ASP A 14 9.80 6.82 -11.75
CA ASP A 14 9.15 8.00 -12.33
C ASP A 14 8.05 8.56 -11.40
N GLU A 15 7.39 7.70 -10.61
CA GLU A 15 6.43 8.07 -9.55
C GLU A 15 7.11 8.68 -8.31
N GLY A 16 8.44 8.70 -8.25
CA GLY A 16 9.21 9.29 -7.13
C GLY A 16 9.38 8.35 -5.94
N ILE A 17 9.14 7.04 -6.10
CA ILE A 17 9.35 6.08 -5.02
C ILE A 17 10.84 5.93 -4.76
N ALA A 18 11.23 6.00 -3.48
CA ALA A 18 12.61 5.89 -3.07
C ALA A 18 13.27 4.61 -3.60
N PRO A 19 14.48 4.68 -4.23
CA PRO A 19 15.13 3.51 -4.82
C PRO A 19 15.36 2.36 -3.83
N ALA A 20 15.51 2.66 -2.54
CA ALA A 20 15.62 1.65 -1.48
C ALA A 20 14.36 0.78 -1.36
N GLN A 21 13.17 1.39 -1.46
CA GLN A 21 11.88 0.69 -1.38
C GLN A 21 11.67 -0.18 -2.62
N VAL A 22 12.03 0.34 -3.80
CA VAL A 22 11.98 -0.43 -5.06
C VAL A 22 12.90 -1.65 -5.02
N ARG A 23 14.13 -1.52 -4.50
CA ARG A 23 15.07 -2.64 -4.32
C ARG A 23 14.55 -3.69 -3.33
N ALA A 24 13.96 -3.27 -2.22
CA ALA A 24 13.36 -4.18 -1.24
C ALA A 24 12.14 -4.94 -1.82
N GLY A 25 11.31 -4.27 -2.62
CA GLY A 25 10.21 -4.92 -3.35
C GLY A 25 10.71 -5.92 -4.41
N LEU A 26 11.80 -5.58 -5.13
CA LEU A 26 12.47 -6.47 -6.09
C LEU A 26 13.04 -7.72 -5.43
N ASP A 27 13.62 -7.60 -4.24
CA ASP A 27 14.14 -8.74 -3.49
C ASP A 27 13.01 -9.72 -3.11
N ARG A 28 11.90 -9.21 -2.55
CA ARG A 28 10.69 -9.99 -2.27
C ARG A 28 10.08 -10.62 -3.52
N HIS A 29 10.07 -9.88 -4.63
CA HIS A 29 9.56 -10.35 -5.92
C HIS A 29 10.36 -11.55 -6.43
N ARG A 30 11.69 -11.49 -6.36
CA ARG A 30 12.59 -12.59 -6.74
C ARG A 30 12.43 -13.81 -5.83
N ALA A 31 12.32 -13.58 -4.51
CA ALA A 31 12.12 -14.67 -3.55
C ALA A 31 10.81 -15.44 -3.78
N LYS A 32 9.73 -14.72 -4.17
CA LYS A 32 8.41 -15.33 -4.40
C LYS A 32 8.19 -15.80 -5.85
N GLY A 33 9.04 -15.41 -6.81
CA GLY A 33 8.92 -15.82 -8.21
C GLY A 33 7.64 -15.34 -8.91
N LEU A 34 7.09 -14.20 -8.51
CA LEU A 34 5.78 -13.73 -8.97
C LEU A 34 5.82 -13.06 -10.35
N HIS A 35 4.64 -12.83 -10.95
CA HIS A 35 4.51 -12.12 -12.22
C HIS A 35 4.99 -10.65 -12.10
N PRO A 36 5.63 -10.04 -13.11
CA PRO A 36 6.19 -8.68 -13.02
C PRO A 36 5.20 -7.59 -12.61
N LYS A 37 3.92 -7.71 -12.98
CA LYS A 37 2.86 -6.76 -12.58
C LYS A 37 2.56 -6.73 -11.07
N THR A 38 3.07 -7.68 -10.31
CA THR A 38 2.91 -7.70 -8.84
C THR A 38 3.96 -6.86 -8.12
N LEU A 39 5.02 -6.44 -8.83
CA LEU A 39 6.11 -5.65 -8.26
C LEU A 39 5.64 -4.31 -7.66
N PRO A 40 4.76 -3.52 -8.30
CA PRO A 40 4.20 -2.32 -7.69
C PRO A 40 3.51 -2.59 -6.35
N SER A 41 2.73 -3.68 -6.25
CA SER A 41 2.05 -4.06 -5.01
C SER A 41 3.03 -4.44 -3.91
N LEU A 42 4.09 -5.18 -4.23
CA LEU A 42 5.13 -5.56 -3.26
C LEU A 42 5.91 -4.34 -2.77
N VAL A 43 6.19 -3.37 -3.63
CA VAL A 43 6.86 -2.12 -3.23
C VAL A 43 5.96 -1.33 -2.27
N HIS A 44 4.67 -1.22 -2.57
CA HIS A 44 3.70 -0.59 -1.65
C HIS A 44 3.61 -1.34 -0.32
N GLU A 45 3.68 -2.67 -0.31
CA GLU A 45 3.71 -3.47 0.91
C GLU A 45 4.95 -3.16 1.77
N VAL A 46 6.14 -3.02 1.17
CA VAL A 46 7.36 -2.62 1.90
C VAL A 46 7.22 -1.20 2.44
N MET A 47 6.69 -0.28 1.63
CA MET A 47 6.46 1.09 2.06
C MET A 47 5.49 1.16 3.25
N ASN A 48 4.40 0.40 3.19
CA ASN A 48 3.41 0.32 4.26
C ASN A 48 3.94 -0.35 5.52
N ALA A 49 4.89 -1.29 5.40
CA ALA A 49 5.54 -1.91 6.56
C ALA A 49 6.55 -0.98 7.25
N GLY A 50 7.17 -0.06 6.51
CA GLY A 50 8.10 0.95 7.04
C GLY A 50 7.41 2.21 7.57
N ALA A 51 6.25 2.56 7.02
CA ALA A 51 5.34 3.49 7.66
C ALA A 51 4.89 2.83 8.97
N SER A 52 5.44 3.25 10.10
CA SER A 52 4.98 2.82 11.42
C SER A 52 3.48 3.08 11.45
N THR A 53 2.70 2.03 11.24
CA THR A 53 1.26 2.11 11.30
C THR A 53 1.04 2.55 12.74
N PRO A 54 0.46 3.73 13.01
CA PRO A 54 0.07 4.01 14.36
C PRO A 54 -0.80 2.83 14.74
N THR A 55 -0.50 2.19 15.86
CA THR A 55 -1.41 1.25 16.52
C THR A 55 -2.60 2.09 16.99
N ALA A 56 -3.34 2.66 16.04
CA ALA A 56 -4.56 3.38 16.27
C ALA A 56 -5.47 2.31 16.85
N ALA A 57 -5.77 2.46 18.14
CA ALA A 57 -6.74 1.61 18.82
C ALA A 57 -7.94 1.43 17.89
N HIS A 58 -8.32 0.19 17.62
CA HIS A 58 -9.40 -0.15 16.71
C HIS A 58 -10.62 0.74 17.01
N ARG A 59 -10.85 1.73 16.15
CA ARG A 59 -12.01 2.61 16.26
C ARG A 59 -13.09 2.03 15.36
N PRO A 60 -14.26 1.64 15.89
CA PRO A 60 -15.39 1.32 15.04
C PRO A 60 -15.70 2.53 14.16
N TRP A 61 -16.02 2.28 12.89
CA TRP A 61 -16.42 3.35 11.99
C TRP A 61 -17.69 4.01 12.53
N THR A 62 -17.56 5.24 13.04
CA THR A 62 -18.69 6.09 13.43
C THR A 62 -18.83 7.14 12.35
N ASN A 63 -20.07 7.30 11.85
CA ASN A 63 -20.40 8.34 10.89
C ASN A 63 -19.94 9.72 11.43
N PRO A 64 -19.18 10.52 10.67
CA PRO A 64 -18.76 11.86 11.10
C PRO A 64 -19.94 12.81 11.32
N THR A 65 -21.10 12.50 10.75
CA THR A 65 -22.35 13.19 11.09
C THR A 65 -22.90 12.60 12.37
N ASP A 66 -23.21 13.49 13.33
CA ASP A 66 -23.86 13.16 14.60
C ASP A 66 -25.00 12.14 14.39
N VAL A 67 -24.92 11.00 15.08
CA VAL A 67 -25.85 9.88 14.90
C VAL A 67 -27.29 10.30 15.23
N ALA A 68 -27.47 11.25 16.16
CA ALA A 68 -28.80 11.76 16.52
C ALA A 68 -29.38 12.63 15.39
N ALA A 69 -28.55 13.38 14.67
CA ALA A 69 -28.95 14.10 13.47
C ALA A 69 -29.27 13.18 12.28
N ALA A 70 -28.58 12.03 12.15
CA ALA A 70 -28.78 11.09 11.05
C ALA A 70 -30.01 10.18 11.24
N TYR A 71 -30.32 9.78 12.47
CA TYR A 71 -31.37 8.79 12.76
C TYR A 71 -32.57 9.33 13.55
N GLY A 72 -32.61 10.63 13.87
CA GLY A 72 -33.77 11.27 14.49
C GLY A 72 -34.21 10.54 15.76
N GLY A 73 -33.51 10.81 16.87
CA GLY A 73 -33.69 10.12 18.14
C GLY A 73 -35.16 9.86 18.52
N ALA A 74 -35.52 8.58 18.50
CA ALA A 74 -36.57 7.98 19.30
C ALA A 74 -36.26 6.46 19.38
N LEU A 75 -35.69 6.03 20.49
CA LEU A 75 -35.90 4.67 21.01
C LEU A 75 -37.14 4.72 21.91
#